data_AF-A0A9D1CYF5-F1
#
_entry.id   AF-A0A9D1CYF5-F1
#
_cell.length_a   1.000
_cell.length_b   1.000
_cell.length_c   1.000
_cell.angle_alpha   90.00
_cell.angle_beta   90.00
_cell.angle_gamma   90.00
#
_symmetry.space_group_name_H-M   'P 1'
#
loop_
_entity.id
_entity.type
_entity.pdbx_description
1 polymer ?
#
loop_
_entity_poly.entity_id
_entity_poly.type
_entity_poly.pdbx_seq_one_letter_code
_entity_poly.pdbx_strand_id
1 'polypeptide(L)' 'MNNDKMTCPPLAMACMPWQRWEGTLSPADALARGTAFAALDMPFLGKGVRA' A
#
# COMPACT_ATOMS: atom_id res chain seq x y z
N MET A 1 -44.03 9.45 -6.11
CA MET A 1 -42.62 9.80 -6.41
C MET A 1 -41.76 8.91 -5.56
N ASN A 2 -41.28 7.82 -6.13
CA ASN A 2 -40.51 6.81 -5.40
C ASN A 2 -39.11 7.39 -5.16
N ASN A 3 -38.76 7.52 -3.88
CA ASN A 3 -37.47 8.06 -3.43
C ASN A 3 -36.43 6.94 -3.45
N ASP A 4 -36.25 6.33 -4.61
CA ASP A 4 -35.26 5.29 -4.84
C ASP A 4 -33.89 5.96 -4.80
N LYS A 5 -33.32 6.03 -3.59
CA LYS A 5 -31.95 6.49 -3.35
C LYS A 5 -31.03 5.59 -4.17
N MET A 6 -30.65 6.04 -5.37
CA MET A 6 -29.54 5.48 -6.15
C MET A 6 -28.27 5.58 -5.30
N THR A 7 -28.08 4.55 -4.48
CA THR A 7 -26.85 4.34 -3.74
C THR A 7 -25.93 3.68 -4.74
N CYS A 8 -25.25 4.46 -5.56
CA CYS A 8 -24.17 3.94 -6.38
C CYS A 8 -23.03 3.59 -5.40
N PRO A 9 -22.74 2.31 -5.11
CA PRO A 9 -21.52 1.98 -4.39
C PRO A 9 -20.34 2.49 -5.23
N PRO A 10 -19.28 3.07 -4.63
CA PRO A 10 -18.11 3.49 -5.39
C PRO A 10 -17.57 2.25 -6.12
N LEU A 11 -17.68 2.24 -7.45
CA LEU A 11 -17.57 1.08 -8.33
C LEU A 11 -16.20 0.35 -8.25
N ALA A 12 -15.22 0.87 -7.51
CA ALA A 12 -13.89 0.26 -7.40
C ALA A 12 -13.05 0.71 -6.18
N MET A 13 -13.65 1.14 -5.07
CA MET A 13 -12.87 1.50 -3.87
C MET A 13 -13.04 0.42 -2.80
N ALA A 14 -12.04 -0.44 -2.66
CA ALA A 14 -11.97 -1.34 -1.51
C ALA A 14 -11.60 -0.52 -0.27
N CYS A 15 -12.44 -0.56 0.76
CA CYS A 15 -12.12 0.03 2.05
C CYS A 15 -11.15 -0.91 2.77
N MET A 16 -9.85 -0.66 2.63
CA MET A 16 -8.83 -1.45 3.29
C MET A 16 -8.61 -0.92 4.71
N PRO A 17 -8.44 -1.81 5.71
CA PRO A 17 -8.06 -1.36 7.03
C PRO A 17 -6.71 -0.65 6.96
N TRP A 18 -6.51 0.35 7.82
CA TRP A 18 -5.21 0.97 7.99
C TRP A 18 -4.19 -0.10 8.34
N GLN A 19 -3.18 -0.25 7.49
CA GLN A 19 -2.07 -1.14 7.76
C GLN A 19 -1.38 -0.70 9.06
N ARG A 20 -1.18 -1.64 9.98
CA ARG A 20 -0.36 -1.39 11.18
C ARG A 20 1.10 -1.51 10.76
N TRP A 21 1.87 -0.47 10.99
CA TRP A 21 3.28 -0.44 10.67
C TRP A 21 4.07 -0.86 11.91
N GLU A 22 5.14 -1.63 11.73
CA GLU A 22 6.11 -1.91 12.79
C GLU A 22 6.98 -0.67 13.07
N GLY A 23 8.05 -0.84 13.86
CA GLY A 23 9.02 0.23 14.12
C GLY A 23 9.59 0.83 12.84
N THR A 24 9.69 2.15 12.81
CA THR A 24 10.32 2.91 11.73
C THR A 24 11.83 2.96 11.88
N LEU A 25 12.53 2.98 10.76
CA LEU A 25 13.97 3.21 10.69
C LEU A 25 14.32 4.65 11.10
N SER A 26 15.59 4.89 11.42
CA SER A 26 16.09 6.24 11.60
C SER A 26 15.97 7.03 10.27
N PRO A 27 15.87 8.37 10.29
CA PRO A 27 15.76 9.15 9.05
C PRO A 27 16.90 8.92 8.06
N ALA A 28 18.13 8.73 8.56
CA ALA A 28 19.30 8.46 7.72
C ALA A 28 19.19 7.09 7.03
N ASP A 29 18.81 6.05 7.79
CA ASP A 29 18.65 4.69 7.25
C ASP A 29 17.46 4.60 6.29
N ALA A 30 16.37 5.29 6.61
CA ALA A 30 15.18 5.33 5.77
C ALA A 30 15.48 5.98 4.41
N LEU A 31 16.25 7.07 4.41
CA LEU A 31 16.69 7.73 3.18
C LEU A 31 17.62 6.83 2.36
N ALA A 32 18.55 6.13 3.02
CA ALA A 32 19.49 5.24 2.35
C ALA A 32 18.80 4.02 1.73
N ARG A 33 17.79 3.45 2.40
CA ARG A 33 17.06 2.24 1.95
C ARG A 33 15.88 2.55 1.03
N GLY A 34 15.42 3.81 0.98
CA GLY A 34 14.24 4.19 0.21
C GLY A 34 12.92 3.73 0.83
N THR A 35 12.93 3.34 2.11
CA THR A 35 11.73 2.97 2.88
C THR A 35 11.89 3.38 4.34
N ALA A 36 10.84 3.92 4.95
CA ALA A 36 10.82 4.22 6.38
C ALA A 36 10.58 2.97 7.25
N PHE A 37 10.23 1.84 6.63
CA PHE A 37 9.76 0.65 7.33
C PHE A 37 10.68 -0.52 7.03
N ALA A 38 11.26 -1.08 8.10
CA ALA A 38 12.23 -2.17 8.00
C ALA A 38 11.64 -3.40 7.28
N ALA A 39 10.37 -3.72 7.55
CA ALA A 39 9.66 -4.83 6.93
C ALA A 39 9.54 -4.71 5.39
N LEU A 40 9.67 -3.50 4.82
CA LEU A 40 9.58 -3.27 3.38
C LEU A 40 10.95 -3.25 2.69
N ASP A 41 12.05 -3.31 3.45
CA ASP A 41 13.41 -3.42 2.88
C ASP A 41 13.67 -4.87 2.46
N MET A 42 13.03 -5.28 1.37
CA MET A 42 13.09 -6.63 0.81
C MET A 42 13.85 -6.64 -0.52
N PRO A 43 14.63 -7.69 -0.82
CA PRO A 43 15.31 -7.79 -2.10
C PRO A 43 14.30 -7.86 -3.25
N PHE A 44 14.65 -7.26 -4.39
CA PHE A 44 13.85 -7.36 -5.60
C PHE A 44 13.94 -8.79 -6.17
N LEU A 45 12.84 -9.54 -6.10
CA LEU A 45 12.73 -10.91 -6.61
C LEU A 45 12.11 -10.98 -8.02
N GLY A 46 12.41 -10.00 -8.87
CA GLY A 46 11.83 -9.92 -10.21
C GLY A 46 11.89 -11.25 -10.95
N LYS A 47 10.75 -11.72 -11.45
CA LYS A 47 10.74 -12.82 -12.42
C LYS A 47 11.29 -12.25 -13.72
N GLY A 48 12.50 -12.67 -14.10
CA GLY A 48 13.15 -12.16 -15.31
C GLY A 48 12.22 -12.23 -16.52
N VAL A 49 12.14 -11.14 -17.28
CA VAL A 49 11.51 -11.14 -18.60
C VAL A 49 12.46 -11.90 -19.53
N ARG A 50 12.04 -13.05 -20.06
CA ARG A 50 12.76 -13.71 -21.16
C ARG A 50 12.53 -12.87 -22.42
N ALA A 51 13.63 -12.42 -23.04
CA ALA A 51 13.63 -11.80 -24.37
C ALA A 51 13.29 -12.83 -25.45
#